data_AF-A0A6D2IZM2-F1
#
_entry.id   AF-A0A6D2IZM2-F1
#
_cell.length_a   1.000
_cell.length_b   1.000
_cell.length_c   1.000
_cell.angle_alpha   90.00
_cell.angle_beta   90.00
_cell.angle_gamma   90.00
#
_symmetry.space_group_name_H-M   'P 1'
#
loop_
_entity.id
_entity.type
_entity.pdbx_description
1 polymer ?
#
loop_
_entity_poly.entity_id
_entity_poly.type
_entity_poly.pdbx_seq_one_letter_code
_entity_poly.pdbx_strand_id
1 'polypeptide(L)'
;MSLNGVLSTVTDVKSPADEFFNAIVHSALRIPAEDDLDTKCIHWVKRILTVYFNRDEISKSFKTLKVTVTVTPKEEGNGSHVMCTVEFEKINEDIEVPQYLLDAAHKIFIEMDDDLLK
;
A
#
# COMPACT_ATOMS: atom_id res chain seq x y z
N MET A 1 0.99 3.22 25.91
CA MET A 1 0.45 2.87 24.58
C MET A 1 1.55 2.16 23.80
N SER A 2 1.21 1.22 22.91
CA SER A 2 2.23 0.53 22.11
C SER A 2 2.78 1.47 21.04
N LEU A 3 4.12 1.56 20.93
CA LEU A 3 4.79 2.34 19.89
C LEU A 3 4.67 1.66 18.51
N ASN A 4 4.55 0.34 18.50
CA ASN A 4 4.34 -0.46 17.32
C ASN A 4 2.85 -0.75 17.08
N GLY A 5 2.46 -0.81 15.81
CA GLY A 5 1.10 -1.10 15.42
C GLY A 5 1.00 -1.57 13.98
N VAL A 6 -0.16 -2.16 13.68
CA VAL A 6 -0.53 -2.61 12.33
C VAL A 6 -1.93 -2.12 12.04
N LEU A 7 -2.13 -1.51 10.87
CA LEU A 7 -3.43 -1.16 10.32
C LEU A 7 -3.65 -1.95 9.05
N SER A 8 -4.87 -2.36 8.77
CA SER A 8 -5.20 -3.03 7.51
C SER A 8 -6.57 -2.59 7.01
N THR A 9 -6.71 -2.43 5.70
CA THR A 9 -7.99 -2.24 5.02
C THR A 9 -8.08 -3.15 3.81
N VAL A 10 -9.30 -3.54 3.45
CA VAL A 10 -9.60 -4.30 2.24
C VAL A 10 -10.46 -3.42 1.34
N THR A 11 -10.06 -3.30 0.07
CA THR A 11 -10.81 -2.58 -0.96
C THR A 11 -11.18 -3.54 -2.07
N ASP A 12 -12.47 -3.59 -2.38
CA ASP A 12 -13.01 -4.33 -3.51
C ASP A 12 -12.85 -3.54 -4.80
N VAL A 13 -12.18 -4.12 -5.78
CA VAL A 13 -12.02 -3.55 -7.12
C VAL A 13 -12.63 -4.47 -8.17
N LYS A 14 -13.07 -3.90 -9.30
CA LYS A 14 -13.74 -4.64 -10.38
C LYS A 14 -12.73 -5.17 -11.40
N SER A 15 -11.53 -4.59 -11.46
CA SER A 15 -10.44 -5.05 -12.31
C SER A 15 -9.90 -6.42 -11.87
N PRO A 16 -9.48 -7.27 -12.82
CA PRO A 16 -8.83 -8.54 -12.53
C PRO A 16 -7.55 -8.36 -11.69
N ALA A 17 -7.25 -9.36 -10.85
CA ALA A 17 -6.14 -9.28 -9.90
C ALA A 17 -4.78 -9.01 -10.57
N ASP A 18 -4.49 -9.66 -11.71
CA ASP A 18 -3.22 -9.46 -12.42
C ASP A 18 -3.10 -8.08 -13.04
N GLU A 19 -4.15 -7.60 -13.69
CA GLU A 19 -4.19 -6.28 -14.33
C GLU A 19 -4.03 -5.16 -13.29
N PHE A 20 -4.81 -5.26 -12.20
CA PHE A 20 -4.75 -4.30 -11.11
C PHE A 20 -3.40 -4.32 -10.39
N PHE A 21 -2.85 -5.52 -10.12
CA PHE A 21 -1.54 -5.64 -9.50
C PHE A 21 -0.43 -5.05 -10.39
N ASN A 22 -0.48 -5.31 -11.70
CA ASN A 22 0.49 -4.73 -12.63
C ASN A 22 0.41 -3.20 -12.63
N ALA A 23 -0.81 -2.64 -12.65
CA ALA A 23 -1.01 -1.19 -12.57
C ALA A 23 -0.44 -0.59 -11.28
N ILE A 24 -0.66 -1.23 -10.12
CA ILE A 24 -0.07 -0.82 -8.84
C ILE A 24 1.45 -0.81 -8.91
N VAL A 25 2.06 -1.88 -9.43
CA VAL A 25 3.52 -1.95 -9.54
C VAL A 25 4.05 -0.86 -10.47
N HIS A 26 3.41 -0.62 -11.62
CA HIS A 26 3.80 0.46 -12.52
C HIS A 26 3.64 1.85 -11.89
N SER A 27 2.55 2.08 -11.14
CA SER A 27 2.33 3.32 -10.40
C SER A 27 3.42 3.55 -9.34
N ALA A 28 3.69 2.52 -8.53
CA ALA A 28 4.75 2.55 -7.52
C ALA A 28 6.14 2.74 -8.13
N LEU A 29 6.42 2.18 -9.32
CA LEU A 29 7.69 2.33 -10.04
C LEU A 29 7.83 3.69 -10.76
N ARG A 30 6.72 4.38 -11.05
CA ARG A 30 6.73 5.69 -11.71
C ARG A 30 7.11 6.84 -10.77
N ILE A 31 7.07 6.61 -9.45
CA ILE A 31 7.70 7.51 -8.48
C ILE A 31 9.20 7.57 -8.82
N PRO A 32 9.72 8.72 -9.29
CA PRO A 32 11.07 8.82 -9.82
C PRO A 32 12.07 8.30 -8.79
N ALA A 33 13.00 7.47 -9.24
CA ALA A 33 14.02 6.82 -8.39
C ALA A 33 14.99 7.80 -7.71
N GLU A 34 14.70 9.10 -7.71
CA GLU A 34 15.53 10.13 -7.08
C GLU A 34 14.95 10.60 -5.72
N ASP A 35 13.67 10.39 -5.41
CA ASP A 35 13.14 10.80 -4.10
C ASP A 35 11.95 9.91 -3.60
N ASP A 36 11.97 9.39 -2.37
CA ASP A 36 10.77 8.96 -1.56
C ASP A 36 10.47 7.48 -1.23
N LEU A 37 11.10 6.46 -1.83
CA LEU A 37 10.93 5.05 -1.39
C LEU A 37 12.25 4.29 -1.32
N ASP A 38 12.63 3.82 -0.13
CA ASP A 38 13.94 3.22 0.12
C ASP A 38 14.06 1.76 -0.33
N THR A 39 12.96 0.99 -0.30
CA THR A 39 12.98 -0.41 -0.77
C THR A 39 11.59 -0.85 -1.22
N LYS A 40 11.51 -1.41 -2.43
CA LYS A 40 10.31 -2.07 -2.98
C LYS A 40 10.59 -3.56 -3.10
N CYS A 41 9.77 -4.41 -2.49
CA CYS A 41 9.82 -5.86 -2.69
C CYS A 41 8.56 -6.29 -3.44
N ILE A 42 8.73 -6.96 -4.56
CA ILE A 42 7.62 -7.36 -5.44
C ILE A 42 7.62 -8.89 -5.55
N HIS A 43 6.50 -9.51 -5.20
CA HIS A 43 6.28 -10.95 -5.35
C HIS A 43 5.16 -11.20 -6.36
N TRP A 44 5.51 -11.21 -7.65
CA TRP A 44 4.58 -11.30 -8.79
C TRP A 44 3.55 -12.42 -8.68
N VAL A 45 3.97 -13.66 -8.35
CA VAL A 45 3.06 -14.83 -8.29
C VAL A 45 1.99 -14.69 -7.19
N LYS A 46 2.34 -14.07 -6.05
CA LYS A 46 1.42 -13.86 -4.94
C LYS A 46 0.72 -12.51 -5.02
N ARG A 47 1.09 -11.68 -6.00
CA ARG A 47 0.62 -10.30 -6.18
C ARG A 47 0.77 -9.47 -4.90
N ILE A 48 1.98 -9.54 -4.32
CA ILE A 48 2.34 -8.77 -3.13
C ILE A 48 3.36 -7.70 -3.52
N LEU A 49 3.08 -6.46 -3.14
CA LEU A 49 4.00 -5.34 -3.18
C LEU A 49 4.26 -4.88 -1.74
N THR A 50 5.51 -4.83 -1.34
CA THR A 50 5.93 -4.23 -0.07
C THR A 50 6.79 -3.02 -0.35
N VAL A 51 6.53 -1.96 0.40
CA VAL A 51 7.13 -0.66 0.32
C VAL A 51 7.64 -0.26 1.70
N TYR A 52 8.88 0.21 1.78
CA TYR A 52 9.46 0.78 2.99
C TYR A 52 9.69 2.28 2.82
N PHE A 53 9.24 3.05 3.81
CA PHE A 53 9.45 4.49 3.89
C PHE A 53 10.49 4.79 4.98
N ASN A 54 11.73 5.06 4.59
CA ASN A 54 12.85 5.31 5.51
C ASN A 54 13.42 6.73 5.34
N ARG A 55 12.64 7.67 4.79
CA ARG A 55 13.05 9.07 4.63
C ARG A 55 13.22 9.83 5.93
N ASP A 56 14.06 10.86 5.91
CA ASP A 56 14.25 11.82 7.00
C ASP A 56 12.94 12.47 7.48
N GLU A 57 12.01 12.80 6.59
CA GLU A 57 10.71 13.36 6.98
C GLU A 57 9.85 12.33 7.74
N ILE A 58 9.84 11.08 7.27
CA ILE A 58 9.07 9.99 7.88
C ILE A 58 9.73 9.54 9.19
N SER A 59 11.06 9.51 9.24
CA SER A 59 11.85 9.08 10.39
C SER A 59 11.71 10.02 11.60
N LYS A 60 11.27 11.27 11.38
CA LYS A 60 10.86 12.20 12.45
C LYS A 60 9.60 11.76 13.20
N SER A 61 8.78 10.88 12.62
CA SER A 61 7.52 10.41 13.22
C SER A 61 7.53 8.91 13.48
N PHE A 62 8.15 8.13 12.58
CA PHE A 62 8.16 6.68 12.61
C PHE A 62 9.57 6.13 12.47
N LYS A 63 10.01 5.30 13.42
CA LYS A 63 11.25 4.52 13.28
C LYS A 63 11.16 3.52 12.13
N THR A 64 9.98 2.94 11.94
CA THR A 64 9.69 2.05 10.81
C THR A 64 8.31 2.37 10.28
N LEU A 65 8.19 2.42 8.94
CA LEU A 65 6.91 2.54 8.26
C LEU A 65 6.95 1.68 7.00
N LYS A 66 6.14 0.63 6.98
CA LYS A 66 6.08 -0.38 5.92
C LYS A 66 4.65 -0.52 5.44
N VAL A 67 4.46 -0.48 4.13
CA VAL A 67 3.17 -0.71 3.49
C VAL A 67 3.24 -1.96 2.64
N THR A 68 2.31 -2.88 2.86
CA THR A 68 2.18 -4.11 2.10
C THR A 68 0.81 -4.14 1.43
N VAL A 69 0.80 -4.23 0.10
CA VAL A 69 -0.39 -4.39 -0.71
C VAL A 69 -0.43 -5.80 -1.26
N THR A 70 -1.54 -6.50 -1.04
CA THR A 70 -1.79 -7.85 -1.55
C THR A 70 -3.05 -7.84 -2.39
N VAL A 71 -2.97 -8.32 -3.62
CA VAL A 71 -4.11 -8.39 -4.53
C VAL A 71 -4.52 -9.86 -4.72
N THR A 72 -5.77 -10.17 -4.40
CA THR A 72 -6.31 -11.53 -4.52
C THR A 72 -7.51 -11.53 -5.46
N PRO A 73 -7.67 -12.54 -6.34
CA PRO A 73 -8.87 -12.64 -7.16
C PRO A 73 -10.09 -12.89 -6.27
N LYS A 74 -11.26 -12.39 -6.68
CA LYS A 74 -12.53 -12.76 -6.04
C LYS A 74 -12.85 -14.22 -6.34
N GLU A 75 -13.43 -14.93 -5.38
CA GLU A 75 -13.83 -16.34 -5.57
C GLU A 75 -14.95 -16.47 -6.62
N GLU A 76 -15.84 -15.47 -6.71
CA GLU A 76 -16.93 -15.43 -7.66
C GLU A 76 -16.99 -14.07 -8.39
N GLY A 77 -17.07 -14.12 -9.72
CA GLY A 77 -17.21 -12.94 -10.59
C GLY A 77 -15.88 -12.33 -11.08
N ASN A 78 -15.98 -11.22 -11.82
CA ASN A 78 -14.83 -10.45 -12.26
C ASN A 78 -14.44 -9.45 -11.16
N GLY A 79 -13.16 -9.42 -10.80
CA GLY A 79 -12.60 -8.44 -9.87
C GLY A 79 -11.55 -9.01 -8.92
N SER A 80 -11.12 -8.17 -7.98
CA SER A 80 -10.13 -8.55 -6.98
C SER A 80 -10.36 -7.85 -5.63
N HIS A 81 -9.81 -8.44 -4.57
CA HIS A 81 -9.70 -7.84 -3.25
C HIS A 81 -8.27 -7.33 -3.06
N VAL A 82 -8.16 -6.05 -2.70
CA VAL A 82 -6.90 -5.36 -2.48
C VAL A 82 -6.76 -5.13 -0.98
N MET A 83 -5.91 -5.90 -0.33
CA MET A 83 -5.59 -5.73 1.08
C MET A 83 -4.36 -4.83 1.21
N CYS A 84 -4.52 -3.68 1.85
CA CYS A 84 -3.41 -2.79 2.21
C CYS A 84 -3.16 -2.88 3.71
N THR A 85 -1.93 -3.18 4.08
CA THR A 85 -1.46 -3.31 5.46
C THR A 85 -0.35 -2.30 5.72
N VAL A 86 -0.48 -1.50 6.77
CA VAL A 86 0.50 -0.52 7.22
C VAL A 86 1.06 -1.00 8.55
N GLU A 87 2.32 -1.40 8.56
CA GLU A 87 3.07 -1.75 9.76
C GLU A 87 3.93 -0.54 10.14
N PHE A 88 3.84 -0.08 11.38
CA PHE A 88 4.55 1.12 11.82
C PHE A 88 5.13 0.97 13.23
N GLU A 89 6.22 1.68 13.50
CA GLU A 89 6.76 1.93 14.83
C GLU A 89 6.97 3.43 15.01
N LYS A 90 6.23 4.05 15.92
CA LYS A 90 6.34 5.47 16.26
C LYS A 90 7.65 5.74 17.01
N ILE A 91 8.17 6.96 16.87
CA ILE A 91 9.32 7.38 17.66
C ILE A 91 8.99 7.63 19.14
N ASN A 92 7.74 8.00 19.45
CA ASN A 92 7.20 8.23 20.80
C ASN A 92 5.65 8.11 20.79
N GLU A 93 5.01 8.25 21.96
CA GLU A 93 3.57 8.06 22.13
C GLU A 93 2.71 9.23 21.60
N ASP A 94 3.29 10.43 21.42
CA ASP A 94 2.60 11.63 20.95
C ASP A 94 2.34 11.62 19.43
N ILE A 95 3.03 10.75 18.70
CA ILE A 95 2.80 10.58 17.26
C ILE A 95 1.45 9.90 17.03
N GLU A 96 0.64 10.45 16.14
CA GLU A 96 -0.65 9.87 15.79
C GLU A 96 -0.51 8.55 15.01
N VAL A 97 -1.55 7.72 15.05
CA VAL A 97 -1.61 6.51 14.24
C VAL A 97 -1.78 6.91 12.77
N PRO A 98 -1.03 6.33 11.81
CA PRO A 98 -1.03 6.79 10.42
C PRO A 98 -2.24 6.27 9.61
N GLN A 99 -3.45 6.50 10.12
CA GLN A 99 -4.71 6.09 9.46
C GLN A 99 -4.86 6.73 8.08
N TYR A 100 -4.37 7.96 7.90
CA TYR A 100 -4.38 8.70 6.65
C TYR A 100 -3.73 7.94 5.48
N LEU A 101 -2.80 7.01 5.75
CA LEU A 101 -2.19 6.17 4.72
C LEU A 101 -3.16 5.14 4.15
N LEU A 102 -4.04 4.57 4.99
CA LEU A 102 -5.08 3.66 4.51
C LEU A 102 -6.13 4.40 3.69
N ASP A 103 -6.52 5.61 4.12
CA ASP A 103 -7.49 6.43 3.40
C ASP A 103 -6.94 6.86 2.02
N ALA A 104 -5.68 7.28 1.98
CA ALA A 104 -4.99 7.60 0.74
C ALA A 104 -4.87 6.37 -0.18
N ALA A 105 -4.47 5.21 0.35
CA ALA A 105 -4.38 3.98 -0.41
C ALA A 105 -5.74 3.57 -0.99
N HIS A 106 -6.80 3.63 -0.19
CA HIS A 106 -8.16 3.33 -0.65
C HIS A 106 -8.57 4.23 -1.82
N LYS A 107 -8.36 5.55 -1.71
CA LYS A 107 -8.68 6.50 -2.78
C LYS A 107 -7.91 6.18 -4.06
N ILE A 108 -6.59 5.96 -3.94
CA ILE A 108 -5.72 5.61 -5.07
C ILE A 108 -6.22 4.32 -5.74
N PHE A 109 -6.60 3.30 -4.97
CA PHE A 109 -7.08 2.03 -5.54
C PHE A 109 -8.37 2.20 -6.32
N ILE A 110 -9.31 3.01 -5.83
CA ILE A 110 -10.56 3.30 -6.54
C ILE A 110 -10.28 4.07 -7.84
N GLU A 111 -9.47 5.14 -7.77
CA GLU A 111 -9.10 5.93 -8.96
C GLU A 111 -8.39 5.07 -10.01
N MET A 112 -7.49 4.18 -9.58
CA MET A 112 -6.81 3.24 -10.46
C MET A 112 -7.75 2.18 -11.05
N ASP A 113 -8.70 1.67 -10.28
CA ASP A 113 -9.70 0.72 -10.78
C ASP A 113 -10.57 1.37 -11.86
N ASP A 114 -11.04 2.59 -11.61
CA ASP A 114 -11.80 3.36 -12.60
C ASP A 114 -10.99 3.65 -13.87
N ASP A 115 -9.70 3.93 -13.76
CA ASP A 115 -8.83 4.15 -14.93
C ASP A 115 -8.55 2.88 -15.75
N LEU A 116 -8.52 1.70 -15.11
CA LEU A 116 -8.34 0.42 -15.79
C LEU A 116 -9.61 -0.08 -16.51
N LEU A 117 -10.78 0.40 -16.09
CA LEU A 117 -12.07 0.00 -16.64
C LEU A 117 -12.58 0.93 -17.76
N LYS A 118 -11.84 2.00 -18.07
CA LYS A 118 -12.13 2.93 -19.18
C LYS A 118 -11.63 2.38 -20.52
#